data_AF-A0AAN5I3K2-F1
#
_entry.id   AF-A0AAN5I3K2-F1
#
_cell.length_a   1.000
_cell.length_b   1.000
_cell.length_c   1.000
_cell.angle_alpha   90.00
_cell.angle_beta   90.00
_cell.angle_gamma   90.00
#
_symmetry.space_group_name_H-M   'P 1'
#
loop_
_entity.id
_entity.type
_entity.pdbx_description
1 polymer ?
#
loop_
_entity_poly.entity_id
_entity_poly.type
_entity_poly.pdbx_seq_one_letter_code
_entity_poly.pdbx_strand_id
1 'polypeptide(L)'
;LNFSSLLILAEKFREVSIDLTCSSLEATDLHFLWKTLKDGDCKLESFSIPMNEELAKGFLKVCFDVTMESTYHQKISKYVSKYFHFQLFSNFARFPENPVHFTRNLKTEINLDTIRFSKVAVNDRNEQITGLHEIQLNHIY
;
A
#
# COMPACT_ATOMS: atom_id res chain seq x y z
N LEU A 1 1.73 13.43 12.98
CA LEU A 1 1.36 13.81 11.59
C LEU A 1 -0.15 13.70 11.46
N ASN A 2 -0.83 14.68 10.87
CA ASN A 2 -2.29 14.65 10.68
C ASN A 2 -2.64 14.83 9.19
N PHE A 3 -3.91 14.67 8.84
CA PHE A 3 -4.41 14.81 7.46
C PHE A 3 -3.95 16.11 6.78
N SER A 4 -4.13 17.26 7.43
CA SER A 4 -3.73 18.57 6.88
C SER A 4 -2.23 18.63 6.58
N SER A 5 -1.40 18.01 7.42
CA SER A 5 0.05 17.92 7.17
C SER A 5 0.34 17.08 5.93
N LEU A 6 -0.36 15.96 5.73
CA LEU A 6 -0.21 15.13 4.53
C LEU A 6 -0.56 15.88 3.25
N LEU A 7 -1.62 16.69 3.27
CA LEU A 7 -2.00 17.52 2.11
C LEU A 7 -0.94 18.56 1.78
N ILE A 8 -0.41 19.26 2.80
CA ILE A 8 0.68 20.22 2.62
C ILE A 8 1.91 19.53 2.04
N LEU A 9 2.24 18.33 2.54
CA LEU A 9 3.35 17.55 2.02
C LEU A 9 3.13 17.19 0.54
N ALA A 10 1.92 16.78 0.19
CA ALA A 10 1.59 16.38 -1.18
C ALA A 10 1.66 17.54 -2.19
N GLU A 11 1.36 18.76 -1.76
CA GLU A 11 1.41 19.96 -2.59
C GLU A 11 2.83 20.51 -2.74
N LYS A 12 3.64 20.45 -1.67
CA LYS A 12 4.93 21.16 -1.61
C LYS A 12 6.13 20.31 -2.00
N PHE A 13 6.10 19.01 -1.73
CA PHE A 13 7.25 18.14 -1.88
C PHE A 13 7.01 17.09 -2.95
N ARG A 14 8.11 16.69 -3.60
CA ARG A 14 8.13 15.61 -4.57
C ARG A 14 8.34 14.25 -3.91
N GLU A 15 9.16 14.22 -2.87
CA GLU A 15 9.53 13.00 -2.17
C GLU A 15 9.48 13.25 -0.67
N VAL A 16 8.84 12.35 0.07
CA VAL A 16 8.70 12.42 1.51
C VAL A 16 8.91 11.05 2.11
N SER A 17 9.92 10.92 2.98
CA SER A 17 10.07 9.79 3.89
C SER A 17 9.96 10.32 5.31
N ILE A 18 9.10 9.68 6.12
CA ILE A 18 8.95 10.02 7.53
C ILE A 18 9.47 8.83 8.30
N ASP A 19 10.52 8.99 9.09
CA ASP A 19 11.16 7.85 9.78
C ASP A 19 10.57 7.59 11.18
N LEU A 20 9.42 8.20 11.49
CA LEU A 20 8.74 8.11 12.78
C LEU A 20 7.34 7.52 12.61
N THR A 21 7.03 6.51 13.41
CA THR A 21 5.69 5.92 13.46
C THR A 21 4.67 6.97 13.89
N CYS A 22 3.71 7.26 13.02
CA CYS A 22 2.66 8.23 13.31
C CYS A 22 1.44 7.53 13.89
N SER A 23 1.33 7.53 15.22
CA SER A 23 0.20 6.91 15.96
C SER A 23 -1.15 7.60 15.75
N SER A 24 -1.14 8.86 15.31
CA SER A 24 -2.36 9.65 15.06
C SER A 24 -2.90 9.50 13.64
N LEU A 25 -2.27 8.69 12.79
CA LEU A 25 -2.65 8.56 11.40
C LEU A 25 -3.71 7.48 11.25
N GLU A 26 -4.83 7.82 10.60
CA GLU A 26 -5.89 6.86 10.32
C GLU A 26 -5.78 6.29 8.90
N ALA A 27 -6.38 5.12 8.68
CA ALA A 27 -6.42 4.50 7.36
C ALA A 27 -7.10 5.38 6.30
N THR A 28 -8.07 6.18 6.74
CA THR A 28 -8.78 7.20 5.94
C THR A 28 -7.85 8.31 5.48
N ASP A 29 -6.95 8.78 6.33
CA ASP A 29 -5.96 9.81 5.97
C ASP A 29 -5.03 9.31 4.86
N LEU A 30 -4.53 8.09 4.99
CA LEU A 30 -3.70 7.43 3.99
C LEU A 30 -4.48 7.17 2.69
N HIS A 31 -5.76 6.80 2.78
CA HIS A 31 -6.63 6.63 1.60
C HIS A 31 -6.82 7.92 0.83
N PHE A 32 -7.03 9.04 1.52
CA PHE A 32 -7.13 10.35 0.85
C PHE A 32 -5.82 10.71 0.17
N LEU A 33 -4.68 10.53 0.83
CA LEU A 33 -3.38 10.75 0.22
C LEU A 33 -3.18 9.85 -1.01
N TRP A 34 -3.48 8.55 -0.89
CA TRP A 34 -3.40 7.61 -2.00
C TRP A 34 -4.27 8.01 -3.19
N LYS A 35 -5.52 8.43 -2.94
CA LYS A 35 -6.41 8.97 -3.97
C LYS A 35 -5.83 10.21 -4.62
N THR A 36 -5.31 11.15 -3.84
CA THR A 36 -4.66 12.37 -4.36
C THR A 36 -3.46 12.04 -5.24
N LEU A 37 -2.64 11.04 -4.89
CA LEU A 37 -1.51 10.62 -5.72
C LEU A 37 -1.95 9.89 -6.99
N LYS A 38 -3.03 9.09 -6.91
CA LYS A 38 -3.56 8.30 -8.01
C LYS A 38 -4.31 9.12 -9.06
N ASP A 39 -5.14 10.05 -8.59
CA ASP A 39 -6.09 10.81 -9.41
C ASP A 39 -5.67 12.27 -9.61
N GLY A 40 -4.79 12.80 -8.76
CA GLY A 40 -4.56 14.24 -8.63
C GLY A 40 -3.28 14.77 -9.26
N ASP A 41 -3.33 16.07 -9.54
CA ASP A 41 -2.22 16.91 -10.00
C ASP A 41 -1.40 17.38 -8.78
N CYS A 42 -0.82 16.44 -8.03
CA CYS A 42 0.06 16.72 -6.91
C CYS A 42 1.53 16.57 -7.30
N LYS A 43 2.40 17.35 -6.64
CA LYS A 43 3.85 17.29 -6.85
C LYS A 43 4.45 16.01 -6.27
N LEU A 44 3.79 15.37 -5.32
CA LEU A 44 4.28 14.18 -4.67
C LEU A 44 4.36 13.01 -5.66
N GLU A 45 5.55 12.46 -5.74
CA GLU A 45 5.89 11.28 -6.52
C GLU A 45 6.27 10.10 -5.63
N SER A 46 6.82 10.34 -4.43
CA SER A 46 7.10 9.30 -3.46
C SER A 46 6.72 9.69 -2.04
N PHE A 47 6.10 8.76 -1.34
CA PHE A 47 5.77 8.88 0.07
C PHE A 47 6.08 7.56 0.79
N SER A 48 6.73 7.61 1.94
CA SER A 48 6.94 6.43 2.79
C SER A 48 6.77 6.80 4.26
N ILE A 49 6.09 5.93 5.01
CA ILE A 49 5.94 6.10 6.46
C ILE A 49 5.85 4.75 7.19
N PRO A 50 6.53 4.61 8.34
CA PRO A 50 6.31 3.51 9.27
C PRO A 50 4.90 3.53 9.83
N MET A 51 4.29 2.36 9.90
CA MET A 51 2.95 2.18 10.46
C MET A 51 2.90 0.92 11.32
N ASN A 52 1.80 0.76 12.06
CA ASN A 52 1.52 -0.48 12.77
C ASN A 52 0.63 -1.40 11.91
N GLU A 53 0.54 -2.67 12.32
CA GLU A 53 -0.26 -3.69 11.62
C GLU A 53 -1.75 -3.30 11.52
N GLU A 54 -2.30 -2.62 12.54
CA GLU A 54 -3.70 -2.18 12.54
C GLU A 54 -3.99 -1.16 11.44
N LEU A 55 -3.10 -0.18 11.27
CA LEU A 55 -3.20 0.82 10.22
C LEU A 55 -3.03 0.18 8.83
N ALA A 56 -2.13 -0.78 8.69
CA ALA A 56 -1.95 -1.55 7.46
C ALA A 56 -3.23 -2.30 7.06
N LYS A 57 -3.84 -3.03 8.01
CA LYS A 57 -5.11 -3.73 7.84
C LYS A 57 -6.24 -2.78 7.51
N GLY A 58 -6.33 -1.66 8.23
CA GLY A 58 -7.31 -0.62 7.98
C GLY A 58 -7.20 -0.04 6.58
N PHE A 59 -5.98 0.26 6.13
CA PHE A 59 -5.70 0.81 4.81
C PHE A 59 -6.12 -0.17 3.69
N LEU A 60 -5.72 -1.44 3.81
CA LEU A 60 -6.13 -2.50 2.85
C LEU A 60 -7.65 -2.60 2.72
N LYS A 61 -8.35 -2.54 3.87
CA LYS A 61 -9.81 -2.60 3.90
C LYS A 61 -10.45 -1.37 3.27
N VAL A 62 -9.98 -0.16 3.63
CA VAL A 62 -10.57 1.11 3.16
C VAL A 62 -10.29 1.35 1.66
N CYS A 63 -9.09 1.02 1.19
CA CYS A 63 -8.68 1.33 -0.18
C CYS A 63 -9.10 0.24 -1.18
N PHE A 64 -9.11 -1.02 -0.76
CA PHE A 64 -9.21 -2.17 -1.67
C PHE A 64 -10.27 -3.19 -1.26
N ASP A 65 -10.98 -2.98 -0.14
CA ASP A 65 -11.87 -3.98 0.46
C ASP A 65 -11.18 -5.35 0.62
N VAL A 66 -9.91 -5.31 1.04
CA VAL A 66 -9.10 -6.48 1.36
C VAL A 66 -8.92 -6.54 2.87
N THR A 67 -9.24 -7.68 3.47
CA THR A 67 -8.93 -7.97 4.87
C THR A 67 -7.75 -8.93 4.95
N MET A 68 -6.81 -8.63 5.85
CA MET A 68 -5.67 -9.49 6.12
C MET A 68 -5.89 -10.21 7.45
N GLU A 69 -5.99 -11.53 7.39
CA GLU A 69 -6.08 -12.41 8.55
C GLU A 69 -4.70 -13.01 8.81
N SER A 70 -4.15 -12.77 9.99
CA SER A 70 -2.89 -13.36 10.45
C SER A 70 -3.15 -14.33 11.61
N THR A 71 -2.58 -15.54 11.54
CA THR A 71 -2.59 -16.47 12.67
C THR A 71 -1.27 -16.38 13.43
N TYR A 72 -1.35 -16.09 14.74
CA TYR A 72 -0.22 -15.82 15.64
C TYR A 72 0.90 -16.88 15.64
N HIS A 73 0.62 -18.10 15.17
CA HIS A 73 1.56 -19.22 15.28
C HIS A 73 2.30 -19.59 14.00
N GLN A 74 1.88 -19.11 12.81
CA GLN A 74 2.38 -19.69 11.55
C GLN A 74 2.85 -18.67 10.51
N LYS A 75 2.85 -17.35 10.81
CA LYS A 75 3.11 -16.29 9.80
C LYS A 75 2.26 -16.46 8.53
N ILE A 76 1.09 -17.08 8.67
CA ILE A 76 0.12 -17.25 7.61
C ILE A 76 -0.60 -15.92 7.46
N SER A 77 -0.52 -15.35 6.28
CA SER A 77 -1.28 -14.17 5.89
C SER A 77 -2.30 -14.58 4.83
N LYS A 78 -3.57 -14.52 5.20
CA LYS A 78 -4.67 -14.72 4.24
C LYS A 78 -5.21 -13.34 3.85
N TYR A 79 -5.15 -13.04 2.56
CA TYR A 79 -5.76 -11.83 1.99
C TYR A 79 -7.13 -12.19 1.44
N VAL A 80 -8.19 -11.66 2.05
CA VAL A 80 -9.58 -11.95 1.70
C VAL A 80 -10.18 -10.73 1.02
N SER A 81 -10.83 -10.93 -0.13
CA SER A 81 -11.57 -9.86 -0.82
C SER A 81 -12.87 -10.38 -1.40
N LYS A 82 -13.90 -9.54 -1.37
CA LYS A 82 -15.19 -9.81 -2.02
C LYS A 82 -15.21 -9.45 -3.50
N TYR A 83 -14.22 -8.70 -3.98
CA TYR A 83 -14.14 -8.26 -5.37
C TYR A 83 -13.11 -9.06 -6.15
N PHE A 84 -13.50 -9.58 -7.31
CA PHE A 84 -12.67 -10.45 -8.14
C PHE A 84 -11.63 -9.72 -9.00
N HIS A 85 -11.60 -8.38 -8.99
CA HIS A 85 -10.77 -7.57 -9.89
C HIS A 85 -9.63 -6.83 -9.18
N PHE A 86 -9.33 -7.15 -7.92
CA PHE A 86 -8.18 -6.61 -7.23
C PHE A 86 -6.96 -7.50 -7.41
N GLN A 87 -5.86 -6.95 -7.93
CA GLN A 87 -4.60 -7.66 -8.09
C GLN A 87 -3.59 -7.16 -7.06
N LEU A 88 -3.06 -8.10 -6.29
CA LEU A 88 -2.03 -7.86 -5.29
C LEU A 88 -0.86 -8.78 -5.63
N PHE A 89 0.36 -8.28 -5.52
CA PHE A 89 1.57 -8.98 -5.92
C PHE A 89 2.54 -9.09 -4.75
N SER A 90 3.48 -10.03 -4.80
CA SER A 90 4.58 -10.14 -3.84
C SER A 90 5.82 -10.71 -4.52
N ASN A 91 6.99 -10.41 -3.95
CA ASN A 91 8.26 -11.04 -4.35
C ASN A 91 8.30 -12.55 -4.01
N PHE A 92 7.42 -13.03 -3.13
CA PHE A 92 7.41 -14.40 -2.66
C PHE A 92 6.05 -15.07 -2.90
N ALA A 93 6.04 -16.14 -3.69
CA ALA A 93 4.82 -16.86 -4.02
C ALA A 93 4.22 -17.65 -2.83
N ARG A 94 5.08 -18.19 -1.94
CA ARG A 94 4.64 -19.09 -0.85
C ARG A 94 4.32 -18.37 0.44
N PHE A 95 4.99 -17.25 0.70
CA PHE A 95 4.79 -16.43 1.89
C PHE A 95 4.77 -14.99 1.43
N PRO A 96 3.62 -14.47 0.98
CA PRO A 96 3.55 -13.14 0.42
C PRO A 96 3.97 -12.09 1.46
N GLU A 97 5.17 -11.57 1.28
CA GLU A 97 5.70 -10.45 2.06
C GLU A 97 5.64 -9.18 1.21
N ASN A 98 5.47 -8.03 1.85
CA ASN A 98 5.44 -6.72 1.21
C ASN A 98 4.45 -6.65 0.01
N PRO A 99 3.15 -6.94 0.20
CA PRO A 99 2.16 -6.79 -0.84
C PRO A 99 2.29 -5.52 -1.67
N VAL A 100 2.29 -5.67 -2.98
CA VAL A 100 2.40 -4.59 -3.95
C VAL A 100 1.13 -4.52 -4.78
N HIS A 101 0.54 -3.35 -4.88
CA HIS A 101 -0.56 -3.07 -5.79
C HIS A 101 -0.14 -2.00 -6.79
N PHE A 102 -0.49 -2.19 -8.06
CA PHE A 102 -0.30 -1.19 -9.11
C PHE A 102 -1.67 -0.69 -9.57
N THR A 103 -1.83 0.64 -9.57
CA THR A 103 -3.01 1.27 -10.17
C THR A 103 -2.57 2.47 -10.99
N ARG A 104 -2.90 2.48 -12.29
CA ARG A 104 -2.37 3.46 -13.26
C ARG A 104 -0.84 3.52 -13.22
N ASN A 105 -0.29 4.67 -12.82
CA ASN A 105 1.13 4.97 -12.64
C ASN A 105 1.54 5.00 -11.16
N LEU A 106 0.71 4.52 -10.23
CA LEU A 106 1.01 4.48 -8.82
C LEU A 106 1.29 3.05 -8.37
N LYS A 107 2.45 2.84 -7.77
CA LYS A 107 2.82 1.63 -7.03
C LYS A 107 2.57 1.88 -5.55
N THR A 108 1.85 0.96 -4.93
CA THR A 108 1.56 0.93 -3.50
C THR A 108 2.18 -0.31 -2.90
N GLU A 109 3.16 -0.15 -2.02
CA GLU A 109 3.80 -1.24 -1.28
C GLU A 109 3.34 -1.18 0.18
N ILE A 110 2.86 -2.31 0.68
CA ILE A 110 2.23 -2.41 2.00
C ILE A 110 2.96 -3.51 2.74
N ASN A 111 3.87 -3.12 3.61
CA ASN A 111 4.43 -3.99 4.64
C ASN A 111 3.64 -3.79 5.95
N LEU A 112 3.69 -4.74 6.88
CA LEU A 112 3.12 -4.61 8.21
C LEU A 112 3.65 -3.38 8.95
N ASP A 113 4.91 -3.01 8.69
CA ASP A 113 5.59 -1.94 9.40
C ASP A 113 5.73 -0.66 8.58
N THR A 114 5.40 -0.66 7.29
CA THR A 114 5.66 0.48 6.41
C THR A 114 4.73 0.48 5.22
N ILE A 115 4.20 1.65 4.89
CA ILE A 115 3.53 1.88 3.61
C ILE A 115 4.38 2.78 2.73
N ARG A 116 4.43 2.47 1.44
CA ARG A 116 5.11 3.27 0.43
C ARG A 116 4.22 3.49 -0.79
N PHE A 117 4.17 4.73 -1.24
CA PHE A 117 3.59 5.14 -2.51
C PHE A 117 4.70 5.65 -3.41
N SER A 118 4.72 5.23 -4.67
CA SER A 118 5.66 5.73 -5.66
C SER A 118 5.02 5.82 -7.03
N LYS A 119 5.21 6.94 -7.73
CA LYS A 119 4.87 7.04 -9.15
C LYS A 119 5.89 6.23 -9.95
N VAL A 120 5.40 5.45 -10.91
CA VAL A 120 6.18 4.55 -11.75
C VAL A 120 5.81 4.80 -13.20
N ALA A 121 6.81 4.88 -14.09
CA ALA A 121 6.56 4.98 -15.51
C ALA A 121 5.89 3.70 -16.04
N VAL A 122 5.09 3.82 -17.10
CA VAL A 122 4.31 2.69 -17.63
C VAL A 122 5.20 1.51 -18.05
N ASN A 123 6.38 1.80 -18.61
CA ASN A 123 7.34 0.78 -19.03
C ASN A 123 7.92 0.04 -17.82
N ASP A 124 8.43 0.78 -16.83
CA ASP A 124 9.00 0.24 -15.60
C ASP A 124 7.98 -0.60 -14.81
N ARG A 125 6.69 -0.24 -14.86
CA ARG A 125 5.62 -0.98 -14.20
C ARG A 125 5.52 -2.41 -14.72
N ASN A 126 5.54 -2.61 -16.04
CA ASN A 126 5.38 -3.93 -16.63
C ASN A 126 6.60 -4.82 -16.35
N GLU A 127 7.79 -4.24 -16.35
CA GLU A 127 9.02 -4.93 -15.95
C GLU A 127 8.95 -5.36 -14.47
N GLN A 128 8.51 -4.45 -13.59
CA GLN A 128 8.36 -4.77 -12.16
C GLN A 128 7.32 -5.88 -11.92
N ILE A 129 6.17 -5.84 -12.60
CA ILE A 129 5.15 -6.89 -12.48
C ILE A 129 5.69 -8.26 -12.91
N THR A 130 6.53 -8.31 -13.95
CA THR A 130 7.10 -9.56 -14.46
C THR A 130 8.00 -10.26 -13.42
N GLY A 131 8.59 -9.50 -12.50
CA GLY A 131 9.38 -10.03 -11.39
C GLY A 131 8.58 -10.43 -10.15
N LEU A 132 7.25 -10.29 -10.16
CA LEU A 132 6.40 -10.52 -9.01
C LEU A 132 5.44 -11.69 -9.22
N HIS A 133 4.99 -12.26 -8.10
CA HIS A 133 3.96 -13.29 -8.07
C HIS A 133 2.63 -12.67 -7.64
N GLU A 134 1.57 -12.93 -8.40
CA GLU A 134 0.22 -12.54 -8.01
C GLU A 134 -0.22 -13.35 -6.77
N ILE A 135 -0.64 -12.64 -5.73
CA ILE A 135 -1.25 -13.20 -4.53
C ILE A 135 -2.68 -13.59 -4.89
N GLN A 136 -2.94 -14.89 -4.94
CA GLN A 136 -4.29 -15.44 -4.97
C GLN A 136 -5.05 -14.99 -3.72
N LEU A 137 -6.02 -14.10 -3.89
CA LEU A 137 -6.94 -13.70 -2.83
C LEU A 137 -7.82 -14.88 -2.43
N ASN A 138 -8.26 -14.88 -1.18
CA ASN A 138 -9.04 -15.94 -0.54
C ASN A 138 -8.29 -17.30 -0.40
N HIS A 139 -6.98 -17.32 -0.70
CA HIS A 139 -6.08 -18.47 -0.50
C HIS A 139 -5.26 -18.32 0.79
N ILE A 140 -4.94 -19.45 1.44
CA ILE A 140 -4.13 -19.51 2.66
C ILE A 140 -2.69 -19.85 2.26
N TYR A 141 -1.73 -19.04 2.70
CA TYR A 141 -0.30 -19.18 2.43
C TYR A 141 0.45 -19.66 3.65
#